data_AF-A0A7W7LE53-F1
#
_entry.id   AF-A0A7W7LE53-F1
#
_cell.length_a   1.000
_cell.length_b   1.000
_cell.length_c   1.000
_cell.angle_alpha   90.00
_cell.angle_beta   90.00
_cell.angle_gamma   90.00
#
_symmetry.space_group_name_H-M   'P 1'
#
loop_
_entity.id
_entity.type
_entity.pdbx_description
1 polymer ?
#
loop_
_entity_poly.entity_id
_entity_poly.type
_entity_poly.pdbx_seq_one_letter_code
_entity_poly.pdbx_strand_id
1 'polypeptide(L)'
;MSHHAVDTAAIQRTLDRALAIRSSPLELDELAKLETLLLGHIADLLPVARARIGRLWVGSLEWDRERAVLDRIAAQAQRGLGHGALADISHVTQLARDCRRLLGRQHSAERHRPDTPGARPSQVSEL
;
A
#
# COMPACT_ATOMS: atom_id res chain seq x y z
N MET A 1 -19.14 -11.95 -5.63
CA MET A 1 -18.12 -10.90 -5.76
C MET A 1 -16.79 -11.52 -5.37
N SER A 2 -15.98 -11.90 -6.35
CA SER A 2 -14.69 -12.55 -6.11
C SER A 2 -13.78 -11.59 -5.38
N HIS A 3 -13.44 -11.91 -4.13
CA HIS A 3 -12.36 -11.24 -3.40
C HIS A 3 -11.07 -11.60 -4.13
N HIS A 4 -10.68 -10.80 -5.13
CA HIS A 4 -9.40 -11.00 -5.81
C HIS A 4 -8.34 -10.76 -4.75
N ALA A 5 -7.75 -11.86 -4.24
CA ALA A 5 -6.58 -11.76 -3.41
C ALA A 5 -5.57 -10.94 -4.21
N VAL A 6 -5.17 -9.81 -3.64
CA VAL A 6 -4.18 -8.93 -4.26
C VAL A 6 -2.95 -9.79 -4.57
N ASP A 7 -2.56 -9.88 -5.84
CA ASP A 7 -1.42 -10.71 -6.25
C ASP A 7 -0.12 -10.01 -5.83
N THR A 8 0.30 -10.31 -4.60
CA THR A 8 1.49 -9.73 -3.98
C THR A 8 2.77 -10.08 -4.74
N ALA A 9 2.81 -11.23 -5.44
CA ALA A 9 3.96 -11.62 -6.25
C ALA A 9 4.04 -10.79 -7.54
N ALA A 10 2.91 -10.53 -8.21
CA ALA A 10 2.87 -9.64 -9.36
C ALA A 10 3.27 -8.20 -8.97
N ILE A 11 2.81 -7.71 -7.82
CA ILE A 11 3.22 -6.40 -7.29
C ILE A 11 4.72 -6.37 -7.04
N GLN A 12 5.28 -7.38 -6.37
CA GLN A 12 6.71 -7.40 -6.05
C GLN A 12 7.58 -7.39 -7.30
N ARG A 13 7.24 -8.18 -8.34
CA ARG A 13 7.96 -8.13 -9.63
C ARG A 13 7.89 -6.75 -10.28
N THR A 14 6.74 -6.09 -10.21
CA THR A 14 6.56 -4.73 -10.74
C THR A 14 7.43 -3.72 -9.97
N LEU A 15 7.51 -3.87 -8.64
CA LEU A 15 8.36 -3.04 -7.77
C LEU A 15 9.84 -3.21 -8.09
N ASP A 16 10.31 -4.45 -8.23
CA ASP A 16 11.71 -4.73 -8.50
C ASP A 16 12.14 -4.11 -9.84
N ARG A 17 11.28 -4.21 -10.86
CA ARG A 17 11.52 -3.60 -12.18
C ARG A 17 11.50 -2.07 -12.11
N ALA A 18 10.53 -1.48 -11.40
CA ALA A 18 10.42 -0.02 -11.28
C ALA A 18 11.56 0.61 -10.44
N LEU A 19 12.11 -0.13 -9.47
CA LEU A 19 13.23 0.34 -8.66
C LEU A 19 14.58 0.18 -9.39
N ALA A 20 14.68 -0.76 -10.32
CA ALA A 20 15.88 -0.96 -11.16
C ALA A 20 16.11 0.16 -12.20
N ILE A 21 15.11 1.02 -12.47
CA ILE A 21 15.19 2.12 -13.45
C ILE A 21 16.32 3.10 -13.13
N ARG A 22 16.69 3.26 -11.85
CA ARG A 22 17.82 4.12 -11.44
C ARG A 22 19.17 3.63 -11.99
N SER A 23 19.26 2.36 -12.36
CA SER A 23 20.50 1.69 -12.76
C SER A 23 20.61 1.46 -14.27
N SER A 24 19.55 1.70 -15.05
CA SER A 24 19.57 1.54 -16.51
C SER A 24 18.58 2.52 -17.16
N PRO A 25 18.92 3.19 -18.26
CA PRO A 25 17.96 3.96 -19.05
C PRO A 25 16.85 3.03 -19.52
N LEU A 26 15.60 3.32 -19.17
CA LEU A 26 14.44 2.64 -19.72
C LEU A 26 13.92 3.42 -20.91
N GLU A 27 13.47 2.68 -21.93
CA GLU A 27 12.68 3.22 -23.03
C GLU A 27 11.38 3.85 -22.49
N LEU A 28 10.93 4.95 -23.11
CA LEU A 28 9.74 5.71 -22.70
C LEU A 28 8.50 4.82 -22.60
N ASP A 29 8.34 3.88 -23.54
CA ASP A 29 7.26 2.89 -23.56
C ASP A 29 7.28 1.96 -22.35
N GLU A 30 8.46 1.61 -21.85
CA GLU A 30 8.59 0.75 -20.68
C GLU A 30 8.25 1.52 -19.40
N LEU A 31 8.62 2.80 -19.35
CA LEU A 31 8.27 3.70 -18.25
C LEU A 31 6.74 3.88 -18.15
N ALA A 32 6.06 4.09 -19.27
CA ALA A 32 4.60 4.20 -19.33
C ALA A 32 3.88 2.90 -18.93
N LYS A 33 4.42 1.74 -19.33
CA LYS A 33 3.90 0.43 -18.89
C LYS A 33 4.05 0.24 -17.39
N LEU A 34 5.20 0.61 -16.83
CA LEU A 34 5.44 0.53 -15.39
C LEU A 34 4.54 1.47 -14.60
N GLU A 35 4.35 2.70 -15.07
CA GLU A 35 3.37 3.62 -14.48
C GLU A 35 1.98 2.98 -14.45
N THR A 36 1.47 2.51 -15.59
CA THR A 36 0.13 1.91 -15.70
C THR A 36 -0.04 0.74 -14.72
N LEU A 37 0.96 -0.15 -14.65
CA LEU A 37 0.93 -1.29 -13.71
C LEU A 37 0.92 -0.82 -12.25
N LEU A 38 1.78 0.13 -11.89
CA LEU A 38 1.85 0.66 -10.53
C LEU A 38 0.56 1.37 -10.12
N LEU A 39 -0.05 2.13 -11.04
CA LEU A 39 -1.34 2.78 -10.80
C LEU A 39 -2.45 1.75 -10.57
N GLY A 40 -2.49 0.67 -11.35
CA GLY A 40 -3.40 -0.45 -11.13
C GLY A 40 -3.24 -1.06 -9.74
N HIS A 41 -2.00 -1.37 -9.36
CA HIS A 41 -1.70 -1.92 -8.03
C HIS A 41 -2.06 -0.96 -6.88
N ILE A 42 -1.83 0.35 -7.05
CA ILE A 42 -2.23 1.36 -6.07
C ILE A 42 -3.77 1.42 -5.94
N ALA A 43 -4.49 1.33 -7.07
CA ALA A 43 -5.95 1.33 -7.07
C ALA A 43 -6.54 0.12 -6.34
N ASP A 44 -5.88 -1.04 -6.42
CA ASP A 44 -6.28 -2.25 -5.68
C ASP A 44 -5.93 -2.16 -4.19
N LEU A 45 -4.75 -1.63 -3.86
CA LEU A 45 -4.24 -1.57 -2.49
C LEU A 45 -4.87 -0.46 -1.64
N LEU A 46 -5.22 0.68 -2.24
CA LEU A 46 -5.75 1.86 -1.52
C LEU A 46 -7.04 1.56 -0.74
N PRO A 47 -8.08 0.92 -1.33
CA PRO A 47 -9.30 0.58 -0.61
C PRO A 47 -9.04 -0.32 0.60
N VAL A 48 -8.14 -1.30 0.45
CA VAL A 48 -7.76 -2.21 1.53
C VAL A 48 -7.06 -1.46 2.67
N ALA A 49 -6.15 -0.54 2.33
CA ALA A 49 -5.49 0.31 3.33
C ALA A 49 -6.48 1.26 4.03
N ARG A 50 -7.43 1.85 3.28
CA ARG A 50 -8.47 2.73 3.82
C ARG A 50 -9.40 1.99 4.78
N ALA A 51 -9.84 0.78 4.43
CA ALA A 51 -10.67 -0.05 5.30
C ALA A 51 -9.96 -0.40 6.63
N ARG A 52 -8.63 -0.41 6.65
CA ARG A 52 -7.86 -0.65 7.88
C ARG A 52 -7.75 0.57 8.77
N ILE A 53 -7.47 1.74 8.21
CA ILE A 53 -7.44 2.97 9.02
C ILE A 53 -8.84 3.27 9.58
N GLY A 54 -9.91 2.85 8.89
CA GLY A 54 -11.28 2.93 9.40
C GLY A 54 -11.53 2.13 10.69
N ARG A 55 -10.61 1.24 11.08
CA ARG A 55 -10.65 0.52 12.36
C ARG A 55 -9.87 1.22 13.48
N LEU A 56 -9.07 2.24 13.16
CA LEU A 56 -8.40 3.07 14.16
C LEU A 56 -9.40 4.05 14.77
N TRP A 57 -9.12 4.52 15.99
CA TRP A 57 -9.93 5.54 16.63
C TRP A 57 -9.87 6.85 15.83
N VAL A 58 -11.02 7.28 15.34
CA VAL A 58 -11.17 8.53 14.58
C VAL A 58 -10.82 9.71 15.50
N GLY A 59 -9.94 10.60 15.03
CA GLY A 59 -9.42 11.71 15.83
C GLY A 59 -8.12 11.41 16.58
N SER A 60 -7.63 10.17 16.55
CA SER A 60 -6.26 9.89 16.99
C SER A 60 -5.24 10.49 16.03
N LEU A 61 -4.07 10.85 16.57
CA LEU A 61 -2.92 11.29 15.78
C LEU A 61 -2.46 10.22 14.78
N GLU A 62 -2.60 8.93 15.13
CA GLU A 62 -2.29 7.82 14.24
C GLU A 62 -3.25 7.77 13.06
N TRP A 63 -4.57 7.86 13.30
CA TRP A 63 -5.57 7.90 12.25
C TRP A 63 -5.37 9.08 11.29
N ASP A 64 -5.11 10.27 11.82
CA ASP A 64 -4.93 11.47 11.01
C ASP A 64 -3.67 11.38 10.12
N ARG A 65 -2.55 10.96 10.69
CA ARG A 65 -1.30 10.71 9.95
C ARG A 65 -1.49 9.68 8.85
N GLU A 66 -2.17 8.58 9.17
CA GLU A 66 -2.40 7.49 8.24
C GLU A 66 -3.32 7.90 7.10
N ARG A 67 -4.40 8.62 7.40
CA ARG A 67 -5.28 9.21 6.40
C ARG A 67 -4.54 10.16 5.46
N ALA A 68 -3.76 11.10 6.01
CA ALA A 68 -2.97 12.05 5.23
C ALA A 68 -1.98 11.35 4.28
N VAL A 69 -1.38 10.25 4.71
CA VAL A 69 -0.51 9.44 3.85
C VAL A 69 -1.28 8.81 2.70
N LEU A 70 -2.45 8.22 2.95
CA LEU A 70 -3.26 7.60 1.89
C LEU A 70 -3.80 8.63 0.90
N ASP A 71 -4.17 9.82 1.38
CA ASP A 71 -4.63 10.91 0.54
C ASP A 71 -3.49 11.46 -0.33
N ARG A 72 -2.27 11.58 0.23
CA ARG A 72 -1.08 11.93 -0.56
C ARG A 72 -0.80 10.91 -1.67
N ILE A 73 -0.89 9.61 -1.36
CA ILE A 73 -0.66 8.55 -2.36
C ILE A 73 -1.72 8.63 -3.47
N ALA A 74 -2.99 8.81 -3.11
CA ALA A 74 -4.07 8.97 -4.07
C ALA A 74 -3.87 10.20 -4.98
N ALA A 75 -3.47 11.34 -4.41
CA ALA A 75 -3.18 12.55 -5.18
C ALA A 75 -1.97 12.35 -6.11
N GLN A 76 -0.92 11.64 -5.65
CA GLN A 76 0.22 11.31 -6.50
C GLN A 76 -0.20 10.45 -7.69
N ALA A 77 -1.05 9.45 -7.48
CA ALA A 77 -1.52 8.55 -8.53
C ALA A 77 -2.30 9.27 -9.66
N GLN A 78 -2.78 10.48 -9.42
CA GLN A 78 -3.50 11.28 -10.43
C GLN A 78 -2.58 12.18 -11.27
N ARG A 79 -1.28 12.28 -10.94
CA ARG A 79 -0.39 13.29 -11.50
C ARG A 79 0.09 12.99 -12.92
N GLY A 80 0.22 11.70 -13.27
CA GLY A 80 0.59 11.21 -14.61
C GLY A 80 2.02 11.54 -15.06
N LEU A 81 2.48 10.90 -16.14
CA LEU A 81 3.69 11.26 -16.89
C LEU A 81 3.48 12.50 -17.78
N GLY A 82 4.58 13.10 -18.25
CA GLY A 82 4.57 14.22 -19.19
C GLY A 82 5.31 15.46 -18.69
N HIS A 83 6.10 15.32 -17.62
CA HIS A 83 6.84 16.43 -17.01
C HIS A 83 8.34 16.39 -17.34
N GLY A 84 8.73 15.52 -18.29
CA GLY A 84 10.10 15.33 -18.75
C GLY A 84 10.76 14.09 -18.13
N ALA A 85 11.74 13.51 -18.83
CA ALA A 85 12.29 12.19 -18.52
C ALA A 85 12.72 11.99 -17.05
N LEU A 86 13.42 12.96 -16.44
CA LEU A 86 13.82 12.85 -15.04
C LEU A 86 12.65 12.94 -14.06
N ALA A 87 11.67 13.79 -14.37
CA ALA A 87 10.46 13.92 -13.56
C ALA A 87 9.61 12.65 -13.65
N ASP A 88 9.50 12.08 -14.85
CA ASP A 88 8.76 10.85 -15.14
C ASP A 88 9.41 9.63 -14.46
N ILE A 89 10.74 9.49 -14.51
CA ILE A 89 11.48 8.46 -13.76
C ILE A 89 11.28 8.61 -12.24
N SER A 90 11.34 9.86 -11.76
CA SER A 90 11.12 10.16 -10.34
C SER A 90 9.68 9.80 -9.92
N HIS A 91 8.71 10.10 -10.78
CA HIS A 91 7.30 9.77 -10.58
C HIS A 91 7.09 8.26 -10.45
N VAL A 92 7.56 7.48 -11.41
CA VAL A 92 7.47 6.00 -11.38
C VAL A 92 8.18 5.40 -10.17
N THR A 93 9.37 5.91 -9.83
CA THR A 93 10.09 5.48 -8.61
C THR A 93 9.28 5.76 -7.35
N GLN A 94 8.60 6.90 -7.30
CA GLN A 94 7.79 7.30 -6.15
C GLN A 94 6.52 6.45 -6.05
N LEU A 95 5.84 6.18 -7.17
CA LEU A 95 4.71 5.24 -7.22
C LEU A 95 5.13 3.85 -6.72
N ALA A 96 6.31 3.35 -7.12
CA ALA A 96 6.82 2.08 -6.62
C ALA A 96 7.04 2.10 -5.09
N ARG A 97 7.60 3.18 -4.54
CA ARG A 97 7.78 3.31 -3.08
C ARG A 97 6.43 3.35 -2.35
N ASP A 98 5.45 4.04 -2.90
CA ASP A 98 4.11 4.16 -2.34
C ASP A 98 3.40 2.79 -2.37
N CYS A 99 3.51 2.05 -3.48
CA CYS A 99 3.00 0.67 -3.61
C CYS A 99 3.67 -0.27 -2.60
N ARG A 100 5.01 -0.20 -2.44
CA ARG A 100 5.75 -0.99 -1.44
C ARG A 100 5.31 -0.67 -0.02
N ARG A 101 5.04 0.60 0.30
CA ARG A 101 4.53 1.01 1.61
C ARG A 101 3.15 0.43 1.86
N LEU A 102 2.25 0.47 0.87
CA LEU A 102 0.92 -0.13 0.97
C LEU A 102 0.99 -1.65 1.16
N LEU A 103 1.86 -2.35 0.43
CA LEU A 103 2.08 -3.78 0.57
C LEU A 103 2.66 -4.16 1.95
N GLY A 104 3.67 -3.43 2.41
CA GLY A 104 4.27 -3.66 3.74
C GLY A 104 3.26 -3.49 4.88
N ARG A 105 2.28 -2.61 4.72
CA ARG A 105 1.17 -2.49 5.68
C ARG A 105 0.37 -3.78 5.74
N GLN A 106 0.08 -4.45 4.61
CA GLN A 106 -0.71 -5.70 4.57
C GLN A 106 -0.08 -6.80 5.43
N HIS A 107 1.22 -7.07 5.24
CA HIS A 107 1.93 -8.11 5.98
C HIS A 107 2.06 -7.84 7.50
N SER A 108 2.07 -6.58 7.93
CA SER A 108 2.12 -6.25 9.37
C SER A 108 0.78 -6.47 10.09
N ALA A 109 -0.36 -6.52 9.38
CA ALA A 109 -1.65 -6.84 9.98
C ALA A 109 -1.85 -8.34 10.18
N GLU A 110 -1.34 -9.20 9.28
CA GLU A 110 -1.47 -10.65 9.40
C GLU A 110 -0.72 -11.19 10.63
N ARG A 111 0.37 -10.53 11.04
CA ARG A 111 1.10 -10.87 12.27
C ARG A 111 0.43 -10.42 13.56
N HIS A 112 -0.63 -9.59 13.49
CA HIS A 112 -1.34 -9.06 14.65
C HIS A 112 -2.76 -9.61 14.73
N ARG A 113 -2.96 -10.91 14.44
CA ARG A 113 -4.14 -11.61 14.95
C ARG A 113 -3.99 -11.68 16.47
N PRO A 114 -4.84 -11.01 17.28
CA PRO A 114 -4.85 -11.29 18.71
C PRO A 114 -5.40 -12.71 18.84
N ASP A 115 -4.50 -13.66 19.11
CA ASP A 115 -4.89 -14.88 19.78
C ASP A 115 -5.61 -14.43 21.06
N THR A 116 -6.89 -14.76 21.16
CA THR A 116 -7.67 -14.45 22.34
C THR A 116 -7.59 -15.69 23.21
N PRO A 117 -6.83 -15.68 24.33
CA PRO A 117 -7.01 -16.71 25.33
C PRO A 117 -8.34 -16.39 26.01
N GLY A 118 -9.39 -17.03 25.54
CA GLY A 118 -10.61 -17.18 26.31
C GLY A 118 -10.29 -17.96 27.57
N ALA A 119 -10.32 -17.29 28.72
CA ALA A 119 -10.75 -17.85 30.00
C ALA A 119 -10.70 -16.73 31.05
N ARG A 120 -11.86 -16.17 31.41
CA ARG A 120 -12.03 -15.69 32.78
C ARG A 120 -12.30 -16.92 33.63
N PRO A 121 -11.48 -17.25 34.65
CA PRO A 121 -11.99 -18.09 35.72
C PRO A 121 -12.96 -17.25 36.56
N SER A 122 -14.25 -17.42 36.28
CA SER A 122 -15.28 -17.23 37.29
C SER A 122 -15.08 -18.30 38.35
N GLN A 123 -14.55 -17.93 39.52
CA GLN A 123 -14.89 -18.62 40.76
C GLN A 123 -15.16 -17.59 41.85
N VAL A 124 -16.44 -17.24 41.89
CA VAL A 124 -17.14 -16.95 43.13
C VAL A 124 -17.26 -18.30 43.84
N SER A 125 -16.66 -18.43 45.01
CA SER A 125 -17.05 -19.45 45.99
C SER A 125 -17.17 -18.74 47.33
N GLU A 126 -18.42 -18.44 47.66
CA GLU A 126 -18.91 -18.37 49.03
C GLU A 126 -18.50 -19.65 49.78
N LEU A 127 -17.93 -19.48 50.98
CA LEU A 127 -18.45 -19.93 52.28
C LEU A 127 -17.55 -19.38 53.40
#